data_AF-R5TFG6-F1
#
_entry.id   AF-R5TFG6-F1
#
_cell.length_a   1.000
_cell.length_b   1.000
_cell.length_c   1.000
_cell.angle_alpha   90.00
_cell.angle_beta   90.00
_cell.angle_gamma   90.00
#
_symmetry.space_group_name_H-M   'P 1'
#
loop_
_entity.id
_entity.type
_entity.pdbx_description
1 polymer ?
#
loop_
_entity_poly.entity_id
_entity_poly.type
_entity_poly.pdbx_seq_one_letter_code
_entity_poly.pdbx_strand_id
1 'polypeptide(L)'
;MNEHENEHTPPVLDTLIQNRPIQMLKAIVPYLYEPQQRMVSMMVRMIELQRTMQLFDAAPEMQAQELRICSNESPTERTHQILNVLREYCTPQERDQIDMILNLLDITSVTGILNM
;
A
#
# COMPACT_ATOMS: atom_id res chain seq x y z
N MET A 1 16.11 -23.41 -10.46
CA MET A 1 15.70 -22.11 -11.04
C MET A 1 14.33 -21.80 -10.46
N ASN A 2 14.01 -20.51 -10.28
CA ASN A 2 12.79 -19.93 -9.70
C ASN A 2 13.02 -19.57 -8.22
N GLU A 3 13.83 -18.53 -8.01
CA GLU A 3 13.39 -17.12 -7.90
C GLU A 3 12.80 -16.88 -6.51
N HIS A 4 13.57 -16.14 -5.71
CA HIS A 4 13.18 -15.62 -4.42
C HIS A 4 11.80 -14.97 -4.55
N GLU A 5 10.76 -15.59 -3.96
CA GLU A 5 9.52 -14.87 -3.65
C GLU A 5 9.93 -13.70 -2.75
N ASN A 6 9.95 -12.52 -3.36
CA ASN A 6 10.17 -11.26 -2.68
C ASN A 6 9.09 -11.17 -1.59
N GLU A 7 9.48 -11.35 -0.33
CA GLU A 7 8.60 -11.26 0.83
C GLU A 7 8.18 -9.78 0.97
N HIS A 8 7.19 -9.40 0.16
CA HIS A 8 6.71 -8.05 0.07
C HIS A 8 5.91 -7.75 1.34
N THR A 9 6.38 -6.79 2.13
CA THR A 9 5.67 -6.37 3.33
C THR A 9 4.30 -5.80 2.90
N PRO A 10 3.19 -6.31 3.45
CA PRO A 10 1.86 -5.83 3.06
C PRO A 10 1.74 -4.31 3.24
N PRO A 11 1.03 -3.61 2.34
CA PRO A 11 0.74 -2.19 2.53
C PRO A 11 0.10 -1.92 3.89
N VAL A 12 0.40 -0.78 4.50
CA VAL A 12 -0.19 -0.35 5.79
C VAL A 12 -1.72 -0.37 5.76
N LEU A 13 -2.33 -0.07 4.61
CA LEU A 13 -3.78 -0.17 4.47
C LEU A 13 -4.28 -1.61 4.70
N ASP A 14 -3.58 -2.61 4.16
CA ASP A 14 -3.93 -4.01 4.36
C ASP A 14 -3.68 -4.44 5.81
N THR A 15 -2.58 -4.03 6.43
CA THR A 15 -2.29 -4.41 7.83
C THR A 15 -3.39 -3.96 8.79
N LEU A 16 -4.00 -2.79 8.55
CA LEU A 16 -5.10 -2.24 9.34
C LEU A 16 -6.45 -2.94 9.08
N ILE A 17 -6.70 -3.39 7.85
CA ILE A 17 -7.96 -4.05 7.47
C ILE A 17 -7.97 -5.52 7.89
N GLN A 18 -6.84 -6.21 7.76
CA GLN A 18 -6.73 -7.65 8.00
C GLN A 18 -6.81 -8.01 9.50
N ASN A 19 -7.28 -9.23 9.78
CA ASN A 19 -7.19 -9.83 11.11
C ASN A 19 -7.14 -11.35 11.02
N ARG A 20 -6.87 -12.03 12.15
CA ARG A 20 -6.78 -13.50 12.20
C ARG A 20 -8.02 -14.21 11.62
N PRO A 21 -9.27 -13.86 11.99
CA PRO A 21 -10.46 -14.45 11.38
C PRO A 21 -10.55 -14.31 9.85
N ILE A 22 -10.25 -13.14 9.30
CA ILE A 22 -10.27 -12.90 7.84
C ILE A 22 -9.22 -13.78 7.15
N GLN A 23 -8.03 -13.89 7.74
CA GLN A 23 -6.97 -14.74 7.20
C GLN A 23 -7.35 -16.23 7.26
N MET A 24 -8.02 -16.68 8.32
CA MET A 24 -8.57 -18.03 8.39
C MET A 24 -9.59 -18.29 7.29
N LEU A 25 -10.50 -17.34 7.03
CA LEU A 25 -11.49 -17.47 5.95
C LEU A 25 -10.84 -17.51 4.56
N LYS A 26 -9.80 -16.71 4.32
CA LYS A 26 -9.01 -16.75 3.08
C LYS A 26 -8.29 -18.08 2.90
N ALA A 27 -7.66 -18.58 3.96
CA ALA A 27 -6.85 -19.79 3.92
C ALA A 27 -7.68 -21.04 3.58
N ILE A 28 -8.97 -21.08 3.93
CA ILE A 28 -9.83 -22.22 3.60
C ILE A 28 -10.34 -22.21 2.16
N VAL A 29 -10.33 -21.07 1.46
CA VAL A 29 -10.91 -20.94 0.11
C VAL A 29 -10.42 -22.02 -0.87
N PRO A 30 -9.10 -22.32 -0.98
CA PRO A 30 -8.62 -23.33 -1.91
C PRO A 30 -9.16 -24.75 -1.68
N TYR A 31 -9.70 -25.03 -0.48
CA TYR A 31 -10.21 -26.36 -0.09
C TYR A 31 -11.73 -26.50 -0.25
N LEU A 32 -12.43 -25.44 -0.68
CA LEU A 32 -13.89 -25.45 -0.90
C LEU A 32 -14.23 -25.87 -2.35
N TYR A 33 -15.46 -26.31 -2.62
CA TYR A 33 -15.92 -26.48 -4.01
C TYR A 33 -16.30 -25.12 -4.62
N GLU A 34 -16.26 -25.03 -5.96
CA GLU A 34 -16.35 -23.76 -6.71
C GLU A 34 -17.49 -22.81 -6.25
N PRO A 35 -18.74 -23.28 -6.02
CA PRO A 35 -19.79 -22.38 -5.55
C PRO A 35 -19.51 -21.75 -4.18
N GLN A 36 -18.89 -22.51 -3.27
CA GLN A 36 -18.52 -22.01 -1.95
C GLN A 36 -17.24 -21.16 -2.01
N GLN A 37 -16.29 -21.46 -2.90
CA GLN A 37 -15.13 -20.59 -3.14
C GLN A 37 -15.59 -19.20 -3.53
N ARG A 38 -16.49 -19.08 -4.50
CA ARG A 38 -17.08 -17.80 -4.92
C ARG A 38 -17.78 -17.10 -3.77
N MET A 39 -18.65 -17.82 -3.05
CA MET A 39 -19.42 -17.25 -1.94
C MET A 39 -18.52 -16.74 -0.80
N VAL A 40 -17.57 -17.55 -0.33
CA VAL A 40 -16.65 -17.17 0.76
C VAL A 40 -15.70 -16.06 0.32
N SER A 41 -15.20 -16.09 -0.92
CA SER A 41 -14.35 -15.02 -1.45
C SER A 41 -15.09 -13.68 -1.47
N MET A 42 -16.35 -13.67 -1.94
CA MET A 42 -17.20 -12.48 -1.91
C MET A 42 -17.46 -12.00 -0.48
N MET A 43 -17.76 -12.92 0.44
CA MET A 43 -17.98 -12.59 1.85
C MET A 43 -16.75 -11.94 2.48
N VAL A 44 -15.56 -12.49 2.26
CA VAL A 44 -14.29 -11.92 2.73
C VAL A 44 -14.11 -10.50 2.20
N ARG A 45 -14.35 -10.26 0.91
CA ARG A 45 -14.22 -8.90 0.33
C ARG A 45 -15.21 -7.91 0.93
N MET A 46 -16.43 -8.36 1.22
CA MET A 46 -17.44 -7.52 1.90
C MET A 46 -17.02 -7.18 3.32
N ILE A 47 -16.45 -8.13 4.07
CA ILE A 47 -15.94 -7.89 5.42
C ILE A 47 -14.77 -6.90 5.39
N GLU A 48 -13.84 -7.05 4.44
CA GLU A 48 -12.73 -6.11 4.27
C GLU A 48 -13.24 -4.70 3.95
N LEU A 49 -14.17 -4.57 3.01
CA LEU A 49 -14.77 -3.29 2.65
C LEU A 49 -15.45 -2.61 3.85
N GLN A 50 -16.22 -3.38 4.64
CA GLN A 50 -16.85 -2.87 5.86
C GLN A 50 -15.80 -2.37 6.87
N ARG A 51 -14.68 -3.07 7.02
CA ARG A 51 -13.59 -2.64 7.89
C ARG A 51 -12.87 -1.41 7.36
N THR A 52 -12.70 -1.30 6.05
CA THR A 52 -12.18 -0.07 5.41
C THR A 52 -13.09 1.12 5.72
N MET A 53 -14.40 0.97 5.59
CA MET A 53 -15.35 2.04 5.95
C MET A 53 -15.22 2.43 7.43
N GLN A 54 -15.21 1.44 8.33
CA GLN A 54 -15.03 1.66 9.77
C GLN A 54 -13.71 2.36 10.12
N LEU A 55 -12.63 2.07 9.37
CA LEU A 55 -11.32 2.69 9.56
C LEU A 55 -11.36 4.21 9.35
N PHE A 56 -12.20 4.69 8.42
CA PHE A 56 -12.36 6.11 8.11
C PHE A 56 -13.52 6.77 8.86
N ASP A 57 -14.53 6.01 9.28
CA ASP A 57 -15.67 6.50 10.08
C ASP A 57 -15.35 6.64 11.58
N ALA A 58 -14.23 6.08 12.05
CA ALA A 58 -13.78 6.20 13.43
C ALA A 58 -13.51 7.66 13.83
N ALA A 59 -13.72 7.98 15.12
CA ALA A 59 -13.49 9.32 15.66
C ALA A 59 -12.08 9.84 15.30
N PRO A 60 -11.87 11.16 15.09
CA PRO A 60 -10.61 11.74 14.62
C PRO A 60 -9.33 11.30 15.34
N GLU A 61 -9.43 10.99 16.63
CA GLU A 61 -8.32 10.54 17.48
C GLU A 61 -7.99 9.04 17.33
N MET A 62 -8.92 8.27 16.75
CA MET A 62 -8.82 6.84 16.43
C MET A 62 -8.75 6.57 14.92
N GLN A 63 -8.75 7.62 14.09
CA GLN A 63 -8.50 7.50 12.66
C GLN A 63 -7.15 6.83 12.43
N ALA A 64 -6.99 6.23 11.25
CA ALA A 64 -5.76 5.59 10.81
C ALA A 64 -4.58 6.58 10.74
N GLN A 65 -4.03 6.95 11.90
CA GLN A 65 -2.90 7.85 12.03
C GLN A 65 -1.70 7.30 11.26
N GLU A 66 -1.58 5.98 11.19
CA GLU A 66 -0.62 5.25 10.37
C GLU A 66 -0.78 5.53 8.86
N LEU A 67 -1.99 5.84 8.37
CA LEU A 67 -2.21 6.25 6.97
C LEU A 67 -1.90 7.73 6.73
N ARG A 68 -1.67 8.54 7.78
CA ARG A 68 -1.43 9.99 7.69
C ARG A 68 0.03 10.39 7.88
N ILE A 69 0.94 9.41 8.04
CA ILE A 69 2.35 9.67 8.37
C ILE A 69 3.00 10.66 7.38
N CYS A 70 2.69 10.56 6.08
CA CYS A 70 3.26 11.41 5.04
C CYS A 70 2.39 12.65 4.70
N SER A 71 1.27 12.90 5.40
CA SER A 71 0.35 13.98 5.02
C SER A 71 0.85 15.38 5.39
N ASN A 72 1.79 15.47 6.34
CA ASN A 72 2.28 16.73 6.89
C ASN A 72 3.57 17.24 6.23
N GLU A 73 4.08 16.50 5.24
CA GLU A 73 5.33 16.82 4.56
C GLU A 73 5.13 17.84 3.44
N SER A 74 6.23 18.46 3.01
CA SER A 74 6.21 19.34 1.85
C SER A 74 5.72 18.58 0.60
N PRO A 75 5.10 19.27 -0.39
CA PRO A 75 4.66 18.62 -1.62
C PRO A 75 5.78 17.85 -2.35
N THR A 76 7.00 18.37 -2.34
CA THR A 76 8.17 17.74 -2.97
C THR A 76 8.58 16.46 -2.23
N GLU A 77 8.73 16.54 -0.90
CA GLU A 77 9.08 15.39 -0.06
C GLU A 77 8.05 14.27 -0.18
N ARG A 78 6.76 14.63 -0.12
CA ARG A 78 5.66 13.66 -0.30
C ARG A 78 5.71 13.00 -1.69
N THR A 79 6.01 13.76 -2.74
CA THR A 79 6.15 13.20 -4.10
C THR A 79 7.33 12.22 -4.18
N HIS A 80 8.47 12.59 -3.58
CA HIS A 80 9.64 11.73 -3.50
C HIS A 80 9.34 10.42 -2.75
N GLN A 81 8.63 10.49 -1.62
CA GLN A 81 8.22 9.30 -0.86
C GLN A 81 7.24 8.41 -1.62
N ILE A 82 6.22 9.00 -2.28
CA ILE A 82 5.27 8.23 -3.10
C ILE A 82 6.00 7.45 -4.19
N LEU A 83 6.93 8.09 -4.90
CA LEU A 83 7.69 7.45 -5.98
C LEU A 83 8.55 6.30 -5.46
N ASN A 84 9.20 6.48 -4.29
CA ASN A 84 9.97 5.41 -3.66
C ASN A 84 9.12 4.20 -3.26
N VAL A 85 7.92 4.43 -2.71
CA VAL A 85 6.99 3.33 -2.37
C VAL A 85 6.49 2.62 -3.62
N LEU A 86 6.13 3.35 -4.68
CA LEU A 86 5.64 2.77 -5.93
C LEU A 86 6.72 1.94 -6.64
N ARG A 87 7.99 2.35 -6.54
CA ARG A 87 9.14 1.65 -7.12
C ARG A 87 9.19 0.16 -6.76
N GLU A 88 8.75 -0.20 -5.56
CA GLU A 88 8.72 -1.59 -5.09
C GLU A 88 7.80 -2.48 -5.94
N TYR A 89 6.69 -1.92 -6.43
CA TYR A 89 5.67 -2.62 -7.21
C TYR A 89 5.90 -2.55 -8.73
N CYS A 90 6.87 -1.76 -9.17
CA CYS A 90 7.16 -1.53 -10.58
C CYS A 90 7.96 -2.66 -11.23
N THR A 91 7.75 -2.84 -12.52
CA THR A 91 8.64 -3.63 -13.39
C THR A 91 10.02 -2.98 -13.49
N PRO A 92 11.07 -3.70 -13.93
CA PRO A 92 12.40 -3.11 -14.10
C PRO A 92 12.41 -1.83 -14.96
N GLN A 93 11.67 -1.82 -16.07
CA GLN A 93 11.56 -0.66 -16.95
C GLN A 93 10.91 0.55 -16.27
N GLU A 94 9.84 0.32 -15.50
CA GLU A 94 9.16 1.39 -14.76
C GLU A 94 10.03 1.93 -13.61
N ARG A 95 10.86 1.08 -13.00
CA ARG A 95 11.83 1.50 -11.97
C ARG A 95 12.86 2.47 -12.53
N ASP A 96 13.39 2.21 -13.74
CA ASP A 96 14.32 3.12 -14.39
C ASP A 96 13.69 4.50 -14.66
N GLN A 97 12.40 4.52 -15.02
CA GLN A 97 11.65 5.77 -15.22
C GLN A 97 11.44 6.52 -13.90
N ILE A 98 11.06 5.81 -12.83
CA ILE A 98 10.94 6.39 -11.49
C ILE A 98 12.28 6.97 -11.03
N ASP A 99 13.38 6.23 -11.21
CA ASP A 99 14.72 6.67 -10.82
C ASP A 99 15.14 7.94 -11.57
N MET A 100 14.78 8.07 -12.85
CA MET A 100 14.99 9.31 -13.62
C MET A 100 14.23 10.50 -13.03
N ILE A 101 12.96 10.29 -12.66
CA ILE A 101 12.12 11.36 -12.07
C ILE A 101 12.65 11.76 -10.70
N LEU A 102 13.02 10.80 -9.85
CA LEU A 102 13.61 11.05 -8.53
C LEU A 102 14.88 11.89 -8.63
N ASN A 103 15.80 11.51 -9.52
CA ASN A 103 17.03 12.27 -9.77
C ASN A 103 16.75 13.72 -10.21
N LEU A 104 15.72 13.94 -11.03
CA LEU A 104 15.34 15.29 -11.44
C LEU A 104 14.77 16.11 -10.27
N LEU A 105 13.94 15.50 -9.42
CA LEU A 105 13.39 16.15 -8.22
C LEU A 105 14.50 16.56 -7.24
N ASP A 106 15.53 15.72 -7.08
CA ASP A 106 16.67 16.02 -6.22
C ASP A 106 17.49 17.21 -6.75
N ILE A 107 17.77 17.24 -8.06
CA ILE A 107 18.48 18.36 -8.70
C ILE A 107 17.71 19.67 -8.57
N THR A 108 16.40 19.66 -8.81
CA THR A 108 15.58 20.89 -8.68
C THR A 108 15.52 21.39 -7.23
N SER A 109 15.52 20.49 -6.26
CA SER A 109 15.56 20.83 -4.84
C SER A 109 16.92 21.45 -4.46
N VAL A 110 18.03 20.86 -4.90
CA VAL A 110 19.39 21.37 -4.63
C VAL A 110 19.64 22.72 -5.29
N THR A 111 19.24 22.89 -6.55
CA THR A 111 19.41 24.16 -7.28
C THR A 111 18.52 25.27 -6.72
N GLY A 112 17.32 24.95 -6.22
CA GLY A 112 16.48 25.89 -5.49
C GLY A 112 17.08 26.36 -4.16
N ILE A 113 17.79 25.49 -3.45
CA ILE A 113 18.50 25.82 -2.20
C ILE A 113 19.74 26.69 -2.47
N LEU A 114 20.45 26.46 -3.57
CA LEU A 114 21.66 27.23 -3.93
C LEU A 114 21.37 28.65 -4.46
N ASN A 115 20.11 28.94 -4.81
CA ASN A 115 19.68 30.24 -5.37
C ASN A 115 18.91 31.11 -4.35
N MET A 116 18.96 30.75 -3.06
CA MET A 116 18.53 31.55 -1.90
C MET A 116 19.72 31.95 -1.04
#